data_AF-A0A6J0ZNK2-F1
#
_entry.id   AF-A0A6J0ZNK2-F1
#
_cell.length_a   1.000
_cell.length_b   1.000
_cell.length_c   1.000
_cell.angle_alpha   90.00
_cell.angle_beta   90.00
_cell.angle_gamma   90.00
#
_symmetry.space_group_name_H-M   'P 1'
#
loop_
_entity.id
_entity.type
_entity.pdbx_description
1 polymer ?
#
loop_
_entity_poly.entity_id
_entity_poly.type
_entity_poly.pdbx_seq_one_letter_code
_entity_poly.pdbx_strand_id
1 'polypeptide(L)'
;MARQPGEETQSNYLASLFFNKVDCAVFVPNDDGGNPNQPKWGHLKQLHDVLRSMEYTLTRGDVKNIDLGNSIWAAVYSTKEKSSCFLSNSHNMTDAVVRFGGIDYSVPAWSVSILPDCKDEAYNTAKVYAQTSVMVKKSNKAEDEPNALEWEWRPENIEKTAVQGKGDHHANKIIDQKATANDASDYLWYMTRVELSKDDPLVTEKATLRVTDSGHVLHAYVNGKYIGSQWANYSSQKYVFEREVKLNPGKNLISLLSATVGLHVFLSPVELVAHKEDGKVVKDLSSQKWSYKVGLDGVANKLYETDCPSKLKWASDSIPVNRNLTWYKTTFKAPLGNAPVVVDLLGLGKGHAWVNSHSLGRYWPSYIANEHACKAEACDYRGPYSDKKCVSKCGEPTQRWYHVPRSFLKDSENTLVLFEEFGGNPFRVQFQTVEIGTACINAHEGKKVELSCNDRPISRINFASFGDPQGVCGAFKKSECESEVDAVSILEKECVGKESCSFEISEEKFGKAYCAVKRLAVEAVC
;
A
#
# COMPACT_ATOMS: atom_id res chain seq x y z
N MET A 1 -21.72 -33.18 31.26
CA MET A 1 -20.48 -33.20 32.06
C MET A 1 -19.59 -32.09 31.52
N ALA A 2 -19.50 -30.98 32.24
CA ALA A 2 -18.79 -29.77 31.84
C ALA A 2 -17.27 -30.03 31.78
N ARG A 3 -16.62 -29.70 30.66
CA ARG A 3 -15.15 -29.62 30.56
C ARG A 3 -14.68 -28.23 30.98
N GLN A 4 -13.55 -28.20 31.68
CA GLN A 4 -12.98 -27.05 32.38
C GLN A 4 -12.56 -25.91 31.43
N PRO A 5 -12.66 -24.63 31.86
CA PRO A 5 -12.33 -23.44 31.07
C PRO A 5 -10.84 -23.08 31.10
N GLY A 6 -9.95 -24.02 30.73
CA GLY A 6 -8.49 -23.83 30.80
C GLY A 6 -7.71 -24.15 29.52
N GLU A 7 -8.30 -24.82 28.53
CA GLU A 7 -7.61 -25.26 27.29
C GLU A 7 -7.76 -24.27 26.11
N GLU A 8 -8.61 -23.24 26.23
CA GLU A 8 -8.88 -22.29 25.13
C GLU A 8 -7.76 -21.27 24.85
N THR A 9 -6.77 -21.11 25.75
CA THR A 9 -5.70 -20.10 25.55
C THR A 9 -4.53 -20.58 24.69
N GLN A 10 -4.29 -21.89 24.56
CA GLN A 10 -3.16 -22.43 23.78
C GLN A 10 -3.51 -22.74 22.31
N SER A 11 -4.73 -23.19 22.02
CA SER A 11 -5.22 -23.33 20.63
C SER A 11 -5.27 -21.97 19.91
N ASN A 12 -5.57 -20.91 20.65
CA ASN A 12 -5.51 -19.54 20.17
C ASN A 12 -4.08 -19.05 19.88
N TYR A 13 -3.03 -19.64 20.45
CA TYR A 13 -1.65 -19.25 20.15
C TYR A 13 -1.19 -19.73 18.78
N LEU A 14 -1.51 -20.98 18.42
CA LEU A 14 -1.28 -21.50 17.07
C LEU A 14 -2.15 -20.76 16.05
N ALA A 15 -3.44 -20.53 16.33
CA ALA A 15 -4.32 -19.79 15.42
C ALA A 15 -3.91 -18.31 15.24
N SER A 16 -3.40 -17.65 16.29
CA SER A 16 -2.96 -16.23 16.23
C SER A 16 -1.71 -16.01 15.39
N LEU A 17 -0.91 -17.05 15.14
CA LEU A 17 0.23 -17.01 14.22
C LEU A 17 -0.20 -17.05 12.74
N PHE A 18 -1.42 -17.51 12.42
CA PHE A 18 -1.82 -17.80 11.04
C PHE A 18 -2.81 -16.83 10.41
N PHE A 19 -3.59 -16.08 11.19
CA PHE A 19 -4.64 -15.24 10.61
C PHE A 19 -4.78 -13.91 11.33
N ASN A 20 -4.23 -12.83 10.76
CA ASN A 20 -4.71 -11.47 11.05
C ASN A 20 -4.53 -10.50 9.87
N LYS A 21 -5.70 -10.14 9.32
CA LYS A 21 -6.16 -8.85 8.76
C LYS A 21 -5.72 -8.36 7.38
N VAL A 22 -6.67 -7.57 6.85
CA VAL A 22 -7.05 -7.26 5.48
C VAL A 22 -6.82 -5.77 5.20
N ASP A 23 -6.24 -5.49 4.05
CA ASP A 23 -6.00 -4.22 3.35
C ASP A 23 -5.73 -4.64 1.89
N CYS A 24 -6.09 -3.85 0.87
CA CYS A 24 -6.03 -4.32 -0.53
C CYS A 24 -4.60 -4.42 -1.11
N ALA A 25 -3.61 -3.84 -0.41
CA ALA A 25 -2.18 -4.13 -0.55
C ALA A 25 -1.64 -4.71 0.76
N VAL A 26 -2.40 -5.61 1.40
CA VAL A 26 -1.88 -6.43 2.50
C VAL A 26 -0.66 -7.16 1.99
N PHE A 27 0.13 -7.61 2.94
CA PHE A 27 1.08 -8.69 2.83
C PHE A 27 0.46 -10.00 2.26
N VAL A 28 -0.31 -9.93 1.16
CA VAL A 28 -0.93 -11.01 0.44
C VAL A 28 0.12 -11.78 -0.35
N PRO A 29 -0.12 -13.07 -0.61
CA PRO A 29 0.76 -13.89 -1.42
C PRO A 29 0.97 -13.34 -2.84
N ASN A 30 0.11 -12.47 -3.36
CA ASN A 30 0.34 -11.78 -4.63
C ASN A 30 0.44 -10.26 -4.39
N ASP A 31 1.23 -9.55 -5.19
CA ASP A 31 1.27 -8.09 -5.20
C ASP A 31 0.05 -7.48 -5.92
N ASP A 32 -0.10 -6.16 -5.88
CA ASP A 32 -1.24 -5.43 -6.49
C ASP A 32 -1.34 -5.61 -8.01
N GLY A 33 -0.26 -6.04 -8.67
CA GLY A 33 -0.20 -6.37 -10.09
C GLY A 33 -0.49 -7.85 -10.38
N GLY A 34 -0.75 -8.66 -9.35
CA GLY A 34 -1.03 -10.09 -9.46
C GLY A 34 0.21 -10.99 -9.49
N ASN A 35 1.43 -10.45 -9.37
CA ASN A 35 2.65 -11.27 -9.33
C ASN A 35 2.78 -11.94 -7.95
N PRO A 36 3.34 -13.16 -7.85
CA PRO A 36 3.67 -13.76 -6.56
C PRO A 36 4.61 -12.87 -5.73
N ASN A 37 4.18 -12.50 -4.53
CA ASN A 37 4.95 -11.77 -3.53
C ASN A 37 5.93 -12.73 -2.84
N GLN A 38 7.08 -12.91 -3.47
CA GLN A 38 8.13 -13.80 -3.00
C GLN A 38 9.01 -13.12 -1.94
N PRO A 39 9.40 -13.84 -0.86
CA PRO A 39 9.29 -15.29 -0.69
C PRO A 39 7.99 -15.75 -0.01
N LYS A 40 7.13 -14.83 0.43
CA LYS A 40 5.95 -15.16 1.25
C LYS A 40 5.04 -16.17 0.56
N TRP A 41 4.74 -15.96 -0.72
CA TRP A 41 3.91 -16.88 -1.49
C TRP A 41 4.49 -18.29 -1.50
N GLY A 42 5.77 -18.43 -1.86
CA GLY A 42 6.43 -19.73 -1.95
C GLY A 42 6.55 -20.41 -0.58
N HIS A 43 6.88 -19.66 0.46
CA HIS A 43 7.01 -20.16 1.83
C HIS A 43 5.66 -20.67 2.36
N LEU A 44 4.57 -19.91 2.17
CA LEU A 44 3.22 -20.34 2.57
C LEU A 44 2.70 -21.50 1.71
N LYS A 45 3.04 -21.55 0.42
CA LYS A 45 2.72 -22.70 -0.42
C LYS A 45 3.37 -23.96 0.12
N GLN A 46 4.68 -23.93 0.40
CA GLN A 46 5.41 -25.06 0.97
C GLN A 46 4.83 -25.50 2.32
N LEU A 47 4.46 -24.55 3.19
CA LEU A 47 3.75 -24.84 4.43
C LEU A 47 2.44 -25.60 4.17
N HIS A 48 1.61 -25.11 3.27
CA HIS A 48 0.32 -25.73 2.95
C HIS A 48 0.49 -27.13 2.36
N ASP A 49 1.47 -27.34 1.48
CA ASP A 49 1.78 -28.65 0.91
C ASP A 49 2.13 -29.66 2.01
N VAL A 50 2.93 -29.26 3.00
CA VAL A 50 3.28 -30.11 4.15
C VAL A 50 2.08 -30.37 5.06
N LEU A 51 1.31 -29.35 5.43
CA LEU A 51 0.11 -29.52 6.25
C LEU A 51 -0.94 -30.43 5.58
N ARG A 52 -1.10 -30.32 4.26
CA ARG A 52 -1.96 -31.21 3.47
C ARG A 52 -1.48 -32.66 3.51
N SER A 53 -0.17 -32.90 3.45
CA SER A 53 0.40 -34.25 3.59
C SER A 53 0.09 -34.90 4.96
N MET A 54 -0.18 -34.07 5.98
CA MET A 54 -0.51 -34.47 7.36
C MET A 54 -2.02 -34.48 7.64
N GLU A 55 -2.88 -34.18 6.67
CA GLU A 55 -4.33 -33.95 6.89
C GLU A 55 -5.00 -35.07 7.68
N TYR A 56 -4.64 -36.34 7.41
CA TYR A 56 -5.20 -37.50 8.09
C TYR A 56 -4.89 -37.53 9.60
N THR A 57 -3.62 -37.30 9.98
CA THR A 57 -3.21 -37.30 11.38
C THR A 57 -3.71 -36.05 12.11
N LEU A 58 -3.75 -34.90 11.44
CA LEU A 58 -4.25 -33.65 12.02
C LEU A 58 -5.76 -33.67 12.31
N THR A 59 -6.55 -34.33 11.47
CA THR A 59 -8.02 -34.33 11.60
C THR A 59 -8.57 -35.51 12.40
N ARG A 60 -7.81 -36.61 12.53
CA ARG A 60 -8.28 -37.85 13.19
C ARG A 60 -7.39 -38.36 14.32
N GLY A 61 -6.20 -37.80 14.47
CA GLY A 61 -5.25 -38.23 15.50
C GLY A 61 -5.57 -37.66 16.87
N ASP A 62 -5.23 -38.43 17.90
CA ASP A 62 -5.18 -37.94 19.26
C ASP A 62 -3.95 -37.03 19.42
N VAL A 63 -4.13 -35.93 20.14
CA VAL A 63 -3.08 -34.92 20.35
C VAL A 63 -2.41 -35.13 21.70
N LYS A 64 -1.07 -35.15 21.71
CA LYS A 64 -0.26 -35.14 22.92
C LYS A 64 0.76 -34.01 22.86
N ASN A 65 0.75 -33.15 23.87
CA ASN A 65 1.76 -32.12 24.05
C ASN A 65 2.83 -32.60 25.04
N ILE A 66 4.09 -32.37 24.70
CA ILE A 66 5.26 -32.74 25.50
C ILE A 66 6.10 -31.47 25.69
N ASP A 67 6.34 -31.11 26.95
CA ASP A 67 7.29 -30.06 27.29
C ASP A 67 8.71 -30.62 27.14
N LEU A 68 9.52 -29.98 26.28
CA LEU A 68 10.92 -30.33 26.07
C LEU A 68 11.88 -29.42 26.87
N GLY A 69 11.33 -28.51 27.68
CA GLY A 69 12.08 -27.52 28.45
C GLY A 69 12.50 -26.31 27.61
N ASN A 70 12.98 -25.26 28.30
CA ASN A 70 13.51 -24.04 27.69
C ASN A 70 12.59 -23.39 26.64
N SER A 71 11.27 -23.36 26.93
CA SER A 71 10.26 -22.78 26.05
C SER A 71 10.04 -23.53 24.72
N ILE A 72 10.39 -24.81 24.69
CA ILE A 72 10.24 -25.68 23.52
C ILE A 72 9.22 -26.78 23.80
N TRP A 73 8.32 -26.99 22.84
CA TRP A 73 7.24 -27.96 22.97
C TRP A 73 7.18 -28.87 21.76
N ALA A 74 6.79 -30.13 21.98
CA ALA A 74 6.42 -31.05 20.91
C ALA A 74 4.91 -31.33 20.97
N ALA A 75 4.20 -31.06 19.87
CA ALA A 75 2.83 -31.50 19.68
C ALA A 75 2.83 -32.72 18.75
N VAL A 76 2.30 -33.84 19.23
CA VAL A 76 2.27 -35.12 18.53
C VAL A 76 0.83 -35.50 18.22
N TYR A 77 0.51 -35.61 16.93
CA TYR A 77 -0.79 -36.05 16.42
C TYR A 77 -0.67 -37.50 16.00
N SER A 78 -1.33 -38.43 16.70
CA SER A 78 -1.15 -39.87 16.46
C SER A 78 -2.47 -40.57 16.15
N THR A 79 -2.41 -41.42 15.13
CA THR A 79 -3.43 -42.42 14.83
C THR A 79 -2.86 -43.82 15.11
N LYS A 80 -3.63 -44.89 14.89
CA LYS A 80 -3.11 -46.27 15.00
C LYS A 80 -1.99 -46.58 13.99
N GLU A 81 -1.92 -45.84 12.88
CA GLU A 81 -1.06 -46.15 11.74
C GLU A 81 0.09 -45.16 11.56
N LYS A 82 -0.12 -43.90 11.92
CA LYS A 82 0.80 -42.79 11.64
C LYS A 82 0.80 -41.75 12.74
N SER A 83 1.94 -41.10 12.90
CA SER A 83 2.11 -39.93 13.77
C SER A 83 2.75 -38.78 13.00
N SER A 84 2.34 -37.56 13.35
CA SER A 84 2.90 -36.33 12.80
C SER A 84 3.19 -35.36 13.94
N CYS A 85 4.31 -34.64 13.83
CA CYS A 85 4.86 -33.87 14.95
C CYS A 85 5.15 -32.42 14.57
N PHE A 86 4.99 -31.54 15.55
CA PHE A 86 5.44 -30.15 15.51
C PHE A 86 6.39 -29.91 16.67
N LEU A 87 7.57 -29.35 16.39
CA LEU A 87 8.51 -28.89 17.40
C LEU A 87 8.51 -27.36 17.39
N SER A 88 7.99 -26.73 18.43
CA SER A 88 7.86 -25.27 18.52
C SER A 88 8.89 -24.68 19.48
N ASN A 89 9.65 -23.70 19.02
CA ASN A 89 10.50 -22.86 19.85
C ASN A 89 9.84 -21.49 20.01
N SER A 90 9.33 -21.23 21.22
CA SER A 90 8.66 -19.96 21.53
C SER A 90 9.60 -18.87 22.06
N HIS A 91 10.90 -19.14 22.14
CA HIS A 91 11.89 -18.13 22.50
C HIS A 91 12.06 -17.14 21.35
N ASN A 92 12.06 -15.84 21.65
CA ASN A 92 12.13 -14.75 20.66
C ASN A 92 13.54 -14.36 20.23
N MET A 93 14.59 -15.07 20.68
CA MET A 93 15.99 -14.66 20.46
C MET A 93 16.93 -15.84 20.24
N THR A 94 16.73 -16.95 20.95
CA THR A 94 17.67 -18.07 20.96
C THR A 94 17.15 -19.24 20.15
N ASP A 95 18.00 -19.70 19.23
CA ASP A 95 17.83 -20.99 18.58
C ASP A 95 18.09 -22.11 19.58
N ALA A 96 17.51 -23.27 19.33
CA ALA A 96 17.66 -24.42 20.21
C ALA A 96 17.97 -25.70 19.45
N VAL A 97 18.71 -26.59 20.11
CA VAL A 97 18.88 -27.98 19.68
C VAL A 97 18.15 -28.86 20.67
N VAL A 98 17.17 -29.64 20.18
CA VAL A 98 16.36 -30.52 21.03
C VAL A 98 16.42 -31.96 20.58
N ARG A 99 16.52 -32.87 21.56
CA ARG A 99 16.49 -34.30 21.31
C ARG A 99 15.07 -34.82 21.39
N PHE A 100 14.51 -35.26 20.26
CA PHE A 100 13.15 -35.80 20.16
C PHE A 100 13.16 -37.11 19.36
N GLY A 101 12.56 -38.18 19.90
CA GLY A 101 12.60 -39.49 19.23
C GLY A 101 14.00 -40.07 19.01
N GLY A 102 15.01 -39.62 19.77
CA GLY A 102 16.41 -40.01 19.62
C GLY A 102 17.19 -39.23 18.55
N ILE A 103 16.56 -38.25 17.91
CA ILE A 103 17.15 -37.38 16.87
C ILE A 103 17.30 -35.96 17.44
N ASP A 104 18.40 -35.29 17.13
CA ASP A 104 18.62 -33.90 17.53
C ASP A 104 18.14 -32.96 16.40
N TYR A 105 17.24 -32.03 16.74
CA TYR A 105 16.68 -31.05 15.81
C TYR A 105 17.13 -29.65 16.17
N SER A 106 17.67 -28.91 15.20
CA SER A 106 17.89 -27.47 15.32
C SER A 106 16.62 -26.71 14.95
N VAL A 107 16.02 -26.07 15.95
CA VAL A 107 14.76 -25.31 15.86
C VAL A 107 15.07 -23.83 16.12
N PRO A 108 15.07 -22.98 15.08
CA PRO A 108 15.32 -21.55 15.22
C PRO A 108 14.38 -20.86 16.20
N ALA A 109 14.83 -19.73 16.76
CA ALA A 109 14.01 -18.85 17.59
C ALA A 109 12.70 -18.50 16.87
N TRP A 110 11.60 -18.45 17.62
CA TRP A 110 10.27 -18.08 17.15
C TRP A 110 9.83 -18.87 15.92
N SER A 111 10.01 -20.19 15.95
CA SER A 111 9.74 -21.06 14.81
C SER A 111 9.08 -22.38 15.20
N VAL A 112 8.49 -23.04 14.20
CA VAL A 112 7.95 -24.39 14.31
C VAL A 112 8.54 -25.26 13.22
N SER A 113 9.19 -26.35 13.60
CA SER A 113 9.57 -27.44 12.70
C SER A 113 8.40 -28.43 12.56
N ILE A 114 8.11 -28.84 11.33
CA ILE A 114 6.99 -29.70 10.98
C ILE A 114 7.53 -31.02 10.42
N LEU A 115 7.16 -32.12 11.07
CA LEU A 115 7.65 -33.47 10.79
C LEU A 115 6.43 -34.36 10.48
N PRO A 116 6.11 -34.60 9.19
CA PRO A 116 4.94 -35.39 8.81
C PRO A 116 4.92 -36.83 9.35
N ASP A 117 6.09 -37.38 9.65
CA ASP A 117 6.30 -38.74 10.16
C ASP A 117 6.97 -38.79 11.55
N CYS A 118 7.08 -37.63 12.22
CA CYS A 118 7.80 -37.45 13.49
C CYS A 118 9.30 -37.78 13.45
N LYS A 119 9.92 -37.84 12.26
CA LYS A 119 11.36 -38.13 12.09
C LYS A 119 12.05 -37.12 11.18
N ASP A 120 11.52 -36.87 9.99
CA ASP A 120 12.16 -36.01 9.01
C ASP A 120 11.54 -34.61 9.06
N GLU A 121 12.38 -33.57 9.22
CA GLU A 121 11.93 -32.18 9.13
C GLU A 121 11.62 -31.83 7.67
N ALA A 122 10.34 -31.81 7.32
CA ALA A 122 9.88 -31.42 6.00
C ALA A 122 9.90 -29.88 5.83
N TYR A 123 9.63 -29.14 6.90
CA TYR A 123 9.50 -27.68 6.86
C TYR A 123 9.81 -27.06 8.22
N ASN A 124 10.35 -25.84 8.22
CA ASN A 124 10.41 -25.00 9.41
C ASN A 124 9.99 -23.57 9.05
N THR A 125 9.19 -22.93 9.91
CA THR A 125 8.60 -21.61 9.62
C THR A 125 9.63 -20.47 9.49
N ALA A 126 10.86 -20.64 10.00
CA ALA A 126 11.95 -19.68 9.88
C ALA A 126 12.99 -20.04 8.81
N LYS A 127 12.97 -21.27 8.28
CA LYS A 127 13.88 -21.71 7.21
C LYS A 127 13.21 -21.50 5.84
N VAL A 128 13.54 -20.40 5.18
CA VAL A 128 12.93 -20.00 3.90
C VAL A 128 13.72 -20.58 2.72
N TYR A 129 13.07 -21.41 1.90
CA TYR A 129 13.69 -22.01 0.70
C TYR A 129 13.15 -21.45 -0.61
N ALA A 130 12.05 -20.70 -0.56
CA ALA A 130 11.54 -19.99 -1.71
C ALA A 130 12.47 -18.83 -2.08
N GLN A 131 12.60 -18.55 -3.38
CA GLN A 131 13.28 -17.35 -3.85
C GLN A 131 12.63 -16.09 -3.28
N THR A 132 13.41 -15.03 -3.14
CA THR A 132 12.93 -13.66 -2.88
C THR A 132 13.01 -12.87 -4.17
N SER A 133 11.97 -12.11 -4.52
CA SER A 133 11.95 -11.30 -5.73
C SER A 133 11.84 -9.83 -5.39
N VAL A 134 12.77 -9.02 -5.90
CA VAL A 134 12.76 -7.56 -5.76
C VAL A 134 12.19 -6.97 -7.05
N MET A 135 10.99 -6.39 -6.96
CA MET A 135 10.28 -5.84 -8.10
C MET A 135 10.76 -4.43 -8.45
N VAL A 136 11.18 -4.23 -9.69
CA VAL A 136 11.60 -2.95 -10.26
C VAL A 136 10.55 -2.40 -11.23
N LYS A 137 10.61 -1.10 -11.47
CA LYS A 137 9.67 -0.36 -12.30
C LYS A 137 10.46 0.04 -13.54
N LYS A 138 10.16 -0.55 -14.69
CA LYS A 138 10.86 -0.25 -15.94
C LYS A 138 10.03 0.73 -16.77
N SER A 139 10.68 1.74 -17.33
CA SER A 139 10.02 2.73 -18.18
C SER A 139 9.40 2.07 -19.42
N ASN A 140 8.26 2.61 -19.86
CA ASN A 140 7.63 2.18 -21.11
C ASN A 140 8.58 2.36 -22.31
N LYS A 141 8.75 1.31 -23.11
CA LYS A 141 9.55 1.29 -24.35
C LYS A 141 8.70 1.15 -25.63
N ALA A 142 7.37 1.24 -25.53
CA ALA A 142 6.48 1.20 -26.68
C ALA A 142 6.54 2.47 -27.55
N GLU A 143 7.19 3.51 -27.04
CA GLU A 143 7.47 4.78 -27.72
C GLU A 143 8.99 4.98 -27.75
N ASP A 144 9.50 5.64 -28.81
CA ASP A 144 10.93 5.90 -29.00
C ASP A 144 11.43 6.88 -27.93
N GLU A 145 12.02 6.34 -26.86
CA GLU A 145 12.18 7.02 -25.56
C GLU A 145 10.83 7.53 -25.00
N PRO A 146 10.68 7.76 -23.68
CA PRO A 146 9.41 8.25 -23.14
C PRO A 146 9.20 9.68 -23.65
N ASN A 147 8.62 9.84 -24.85
CA ASN A 147 8.10 11.12 -25.29
C ASN A 147 7.23 11.65 -24.15
N ALA A 148 7.55 12.87 -23.71
CA ALA A 148 6.79 13.50 -22.65
C ALA A 148 5.32 13.52 -23.09
N LEU A 149 4.45 12.98 -22.23
CA LEU A 149 3.02 12.91 -22.49
C LEU A 149 2.49 14.29 -22.92
N GLU A 150 1.77 14.33 -24.04
CA GLU A 150 1.17 15.55 -24.57
C GLU A 150 -0.18 15.80 -23.90
N TRP A 151 -0.25 16.85 -23.09
CA TRP A 151 -1.40 17.12 -22.25
C TRP A 151 -2.38 18.10 -22.90
N GLU A 152 -3.66 17.82 -22.71
CA GLU A 152 -4.76 18.76 -22.81
C GLU A 152 -5.32 19.02 -21.41
N TRP A 153 -5.91 20.20 -21.18
CA TRP A 153 -6.46 20.55 -19.87
C TRP A 153 -7.72 21.39 -19.95
N ARG A 154 -8.42 21.47 -18.82
CA ARG A 154 -9.47 22.46 -18.57
C ARG A 154 -9.76 22.58 -17.06
N PRO A 155 -10.25 23.74 -16.59
CA PRO A 155 -10.64 23.88 -15.19
C PRO A 155 -11.99 23.17 -14.92
N GLU A 156 -12.15 22.67 -13.70
CA GLU A 156 -13.46 22.29 -13.18
C GLU A 156 -14.39 23.50 -13.12
N ASN A 157 -15.65 23.30 -13.49
CA ASN A 157 -16.61 24.39 -13.51
C ASN A 157 -17.22 24.61 -12.11
N ILE A 158 -16.77 25.68 -11.44
CA ILE A 158 -17.26 26.08 -10.12
C ILE A 158 -18.21 27.28 -10.16
N GLU A 159 -18.63 27.73 -11.34
CA GLU A 159 -19.44 28.94 -11.51
C GLU A 159 -20.80 28.82 -10.79
N LYS A 160 -21.50 27.69 -10.97
CA LYS A 160 -22.79 27.46 -10.30
C LYS A 160 -22.65 27.39 -8.78
N THR A 161 -21.54 26.83 -8.29
CA THR A 161 -21.31 26.60 -6.87
C THR A 161 -20.61 27.78 -6.21
N ALA A 162 -19.29 27.88 -6.33
CA ALA A 162 -18.47 28.84 -5.62
C ALA A 162 -18.84 30.30 -5.90
N VAL A 163 -19.34 30.62 -7.09
CA VAL A 163 -19.67 31.99 -7.53
C VAL A 163 -21.16 32.30 -7.34
N GLN A 164 -22.06 31.43 -7.80
CA GLN A 164 -23.50 31.68 -7.77
C GLN A 164 -24.22 31.11 -6.55
N GLY A 165 -23.62 30.17 -5.82
CA GLY A 165 -24.21 29.53 -4.65
C GLY A 165 -25.50 28.76 -4.97
N LYS A 166 -25.57 28.15 -6.16
CA LYS A 166 -26.70 27.35 -6.65
C LYS A 166 -26.44 25.87 -6.40
N GLY A 167 -27.24 25.29 -5.52
CA GLY A 167 -27.31 23.85 -5.31
C GLY A 167 -28.69 23.28 -5.67
N ASP A 168 -28.78 21.96 -5.62
CA ASP A 168 -29.96 21.18 -5.98
C ASP A 168 -30.89 20.98 -4.77
N HIS A 169 -30.34 21.09 -3.55
CA HIS A 169 -31.08 20.92 -2.30
C HIS A 169 -30.81 22.06 -1.32
N HIS A 170 -31.71 22.26 -0.35
CA HIS A 170 -31.60 23.28 0.68
C HIS A 170 -32.07 22.77 2.05
N ALA A 171 -31.41 23.22 3.12
CA ALA A 171 -31.84 22.95 4.49
C ALA A 171 -31.43 24.09 5.44
N ASN A 172 -32.18 24.29 6.52
CA ASN A 172 -31.89 25.33 7.54
C ASN A 172 -30.94 24.83 8.65
N LYS A 173 -29.98 23.99 8.28
CA LYS A 173 -28.93 23.45 9.15
C LYS A 173 -27.86 22.82 8.29
N ILE A 174 -26.67 22.61 8.82
CA ILE A 174 -25.68 21.74 8.19
C ILE A 174 -26.15 20.28 8.28
N ILE A 175 -26.06 19.55 7.16
CA ILE A 175 -26.36 18.12 7.06
C ILE A 175 -25.05 17.36 6.83
N ASP A 176 -24.92 16.23 7.50
CA ASP A 176 -23.84 15.26 7.29
C ASP A 176 -23.71 14.88 5.80
N GLN A 177 -22.46 14.70 5.34
CA GLN A 177 -22.19 14.45 3.93
C GLN A 177 -22.78 13.12 3.48
N LYS A 178 -22.67 12.07 4.29
CA LYS A 178 -23.20 10.74 3.95
C LYS A 178 -24.72 10.78 3.83
N ALA A 179 -25.40 11.50 4.71
CA ALA A 179 -26.85 11.68 4.64
C ALA A 179 -27.30 12.44 3.37
N THR A 180 -26.47 13.34 2.83
CA THR A 180 -26.83 14.16 1.66
C THR A 180 -26.39 13.52 0.33
N ALA A 181 -25.14 13.07 0.25
CA ALA A 181 -24.55 12.52 -0.96
C ALA A 181 -24.85 11.02 -1.13
N ASN A 182 -25.19 10.31 -0.04
CA ASN A 182 -25.42 8.87 -0.02
C ASN A 182 -24.34 8.07 -0.77
N ASP A 183 -23.08 8.48 -0.61
CA ASP A 183 -21.90 7.91 -1.27
C ASP A 183 -21.94 7.93 -2.82
N ALA A 184 -22.83 8.73 -3.43
CA ALA A 184 -22.90 8.90 -4.88
C ALA A 184 -21.70 9.68 -5.44
N SER A 185 -20.97 10.41 -4.58
CA SER A 185 -19.77 11.16 -4.92
C SER A 185 -18.96 11.47 -3.66
N ASP A 186 -17.64 11.48 -3.80
CA ASP A 186 -16.70 11.92 -2.76
C ASP A 186 -16.90 13.40 -2.39
N TYR A 187 -17.41 14.20 -3.31
CA TYR A 187 -17.53 15.65 -3.17
C TYR A 187 -18.94 16.10 -2.84
N LEU A 188 -19.06 17.02 -1.87
CA LEU A 188 -20.29 17.74 -1.55
C LEU A 188 -20.00 19.23 -1.35
N TRP A 189 -20.74 20.07 -2.07
CA TRP A 189 -20.73 21.52 -1.87
C TRP A 189 -21.72 21.94 -0.78
N TYR A 190 -21.25 22.73 0.16
CA TYR A 190 -22.02 23.40 1.21
C TYR A 190 -21.96 24.91 0.95
N MET A 191 -23.09 25.54 0.66
CA MET A 191 -23.13 26.97 0.29
C MET A 191 -24.12 27.72 1.16
N THR A 192 -23.71 28.85 1.74
CA THR A 192 -24.60 29.73 2.52
C THR A 192 -24.34 31.19 2.21
N ARG A 193 -25.34 32.04 2.42
CA ARG A 193 -25.27 33.48 2.17
C ARG A 193 -25.48 34.23 3.48
N VAL A 194 -24.59 35.17 3.76
CA VAL A 194 -24.62 35.98 4.98
C VAL A 194 -24.77 37.45 4.57
N GLU A 195 -25.80 38.10 5.11
CA GLU A 195 -25.99 39.55 4.97
C GLU A 195 -25.32 40.27 6.15
N LEU A 196 -24.51 41.28 5.86
CA LEU A 196 -23.76 42.06 6.85
C LEU A 196 -24.02 43.55 6.67
N SER A 197 -24.25 44.28 7.77
CA SER A 197 -24.35 45.74 7.70
C SER A 197 -22.96 46.36 7.47
N LYS A 198 -22.92 47.66 7.09
CA LYS A 198 -21.66 48.38 6.88
C LYS A 198 -20.81 48.47 8.16
N ASP A 199 -21.48 48.55 9.31
CA ASP A 199 -20.85 48.68 10.63
C ASP A 199 -20.70 47.33 11.35
N ASP A 200 -20.95 46.21 10.66
CA ASP A 200 -20.77 44.87 11.25
C ASP A 200 -19.28 44.64 11.56
N PRO A 201 -18.92 44.19 12.77
CA PRO A 201 -17.53 43.88 13.12
C PRO A 201 -16.83 42.93 12.14
N LEU A 202 -17.57 42.02 11.50
CA LEU A 202 -17.04 41.10 10.50
C LEU A 202 -16.62 41.80 9.19
N VAL A 203 -17.05 43.04 8.99
CA VAL A 203 -16.71 43.89 7.84
C VAL A 203 -15.65 44.92 8.23
N THR A 204 -15.75 45.49 9.43
CA THR A 204 -14.84 46.57 9.88
C THR A 204 -13.52 46.07 10.43
N GLU A 205 -13.49 44.86 11.02
CA GLU A 205 -12.32 44.24 11.64
C GLU A 205 -11.75 43.11 10.78
N LYS A 206 -10.62 42.55 11.22
CA LYS A 206 -10.09 41.31 10.63
C LYS A 206 -11.01 40.13 10.96
N ALA A 207 -11.63 39.59 9.91
CA ALA A 207 -12.50 38.43 10.00
C ALA A 207 -11.79 37.14 9.58
N THR A 208 -12.08 36.04 10.27
CA THR A 208 -11.67 34.69 9.87
C THR A 208 -12.90 33.81 9.64
N LEU A 209 -12.79 32.90 8.67
CA LEU A 209 -13.71 31.78 8.53
C LEU A 209 -13.12 30.60 9.30
N ARG A 210 -13.88 30.10 10.27
CA ARG A 210 -13.51 28.99 11.13
C ARG A 210 -14.48 27.83 10.93
N VAL A 211 -13.98 26.67 10.53
CA VAL A 211 -14.78 25.46 10.29
C VAL A 211 -14.19 24.30 11.07
N THR A 212 -14.98 23.70 11.95
CA THR A 212 -14.60 22.45 12.58
C THR A 212 -15.06 21.30 11.69
N ASP A 213 -14.11 20.48 11.25
CA ASP A 213 -14.37 19.39 10.33
C ASP A 213 -13.82 18.08 10.93
N SER A 214 -14.63 17.03 10.91
CA SER A 214 -14.21 15.65 11.21
C SER A 214 -14.05 14.81 9.94
N GLY A 215 -14.08 15.46 8.78
CA GLY A 215 -13.89 14.87 7.47
C GLY A 215 -12.46 14.91 6.98
N HIS A 216 -12.28 14.45 5.75
CA HIS A 216 -10.95 14.17 5.23
C HIS A 216 -10.33 15.40 4.56
N VAL A 217 -11.10 16.18 3.80
CA VAL A 217 -10.63 17.37 3.09
C VAL A 217 -11.71 18.45 3.04
N LEU A 218 -11.31 19.70 3.23
CA LEU A 218 -12.13 20.89 3.05
C LEU A 218 -11.43 21.90 2.15
N HIS A 219 -12.13 22.41 1.14
CA HIS A 219 -11.75 23.60 0.37
C HIS A 219 -12.76 24.71 0.61
N ALA A 220 -12.28 25.92 0.87
CA ALA A 220 -13.15 27.05 1.17
C ALA A 220 -13.03 28.17 0.12
N TYR A 221 -14.18 28.75 -0.21
CA TYR A 221 -14.34 29.85 -1.13
C TYR A 221 -15.23 30.93 -0.49
N VAL A 222 -14.86 32.19 -0.67
CA VAL A 222 -15.65 33.35 -0.24
C VAL A 222 -15.84 34.26 -1.44
N ASN A 223 -17.11 34.56 -1.76
CA ASN A 223 -17.49 35.38 -2.91
C ASN A 223 -16.84 34.92 -4.23
N GLY A 224 -16.80 33.60 -4.47
CA GLY A 224 -16.18 33.00 -5.65
C GLY A 224 -14.65 32.87 -5.59
N LYS A 225 -13.97 33.47 -4.62
CA LYS A 225 -12.51 33.42 -4.48
C LYS A 225 -12.10 32.29 -3.54
N TYR A 226 -11.15 31.46 -3.97
CA TYR A 226 -10.52 30.45 -3.13
C TYR A 226 -9.71 31.09 -1.99
N ILE A 227 -9.90 30.61 -0.77
CA ILE A 227 -9.20 31.14 0.42
C ILE A 227 -8.27 30.10 1.09
N GLY A 228 -8.38 28.83 0.73
CA GLY A 228 -7.50 27.77 1.23
C GLY A 228 -8.18 26.41 1.37
N SER A 229 -7.37 25.43 1.71
CA SER A 229 -7.80 24.07 2.03
C SER A 229 -7.11 23.55 3.29
N GLN A 230 -7.70 22.51 3.87
CA GLN A 230 -7.11 21.73 4.95
C GLN A 230 -7.65 20.31 4.88
N TRP A 231 -6.88 19.36 5.39
CA TRP A 231 -7.21 17.95 5.40
C TRP A 231 -6.70 17.27 6.67
N ALA A 232 -7.25 16.10 6.98
CA ALA A 232 -6.89 15.34 8.16
C ALA A 232 -5.46 14.76 8.05
N ASN A 233 -4.76 14.71 9.19
CA ASN A 233 -3.46 14.06 9.32
C ASN A 233 -3.60 12.72 10.05
N TYR A 234 -2.54 11.90 10.04
CA TYR A 234 -2.55 10.57 10.66
C TYR A 234 -2.94 10.54 12.14
N SER A 235 -2.71 11.64 12.88
CA SER A 235 -2.90 11.70 14.33
C SER A 235 -4.28 12.20 14.76
N SER A 236 -5.05 12.84 13.87
CA SER A 236 -6.37 13.35 14.20
C SER A 236 -7.30 13.35 12.99
N GLN A 237 -8.45 12.69 13.15
CA GLN A 237 -9.57 12.75 12.20
C GLN A 237 -10.38 14.05 12.31
N LYS A 238 -10.09 14.90 13.31
CA LYS A 238 -10.77 16.19 13.52
C LYS A 238 -9.77 17.34 13.46
N TYR A 239 -10.08 18.36 12.68
CA TYR A 239 -9.29 19.57 12.60
C TYR A 239 -10.17 20.82 12.55
N VAL A 240 -9.53 21.97 12.78
CA VAL A 240 -10.16 23.29 12.63
C VAL A 240 -9.50 23.99 11.46
N PHE A 241 -10.27 24.26 10.42
CA PHE A 241 -9.90 25.15 9.33
C PHE A 241 -10.11 26.60 9.77
N GLU A 242 -9.07 27.41 9.66
CA GLU A 242 -9.15 28.83 10.00
C GLU A 242 -8.31 29.67 9.02
N ARG A 243 -8.97 30.60 8.32
CA ARG A 243 -8.34 31.50 7.34
C ARG A 243 -8.95 32.89 7.42
N GLU A 244 -8.11 33.90 7.22
CA GLU A 244 -8.56 35.29 7.11
C GLU A 244 -9.43 35.45 5.85
N VAL A 245 -10.53 36.20 5.98
CA VAL A 245 -11.48 36.43 4.91
C VAL A 245 -11.82 37.91 4.81
N LYS A 246 -11.97 38.39 3.57
CA LYS A 246 -12.49 39.75 3.31
C LYS A 246 -13.97 39.67 2.99
N LEU A 247 -14.78 40.23 3.89
CA LEU A 247 -16.23 40.31 3.75
C LEU A 247 -16.62 41.73 3.31
N ASN A 248 -17.66 41.81 2.50
CA ASN A 248 -18.18 43.09 2.01
C ASN A 248 -19.45 43.47 2.78
N PRO A 249 -19.79 44.77 2.90
CA PRO A 249 -21.14 45.16 3.26
C PRO A 249 -22.16 44.52 2.31
N GLY A 250 -23.27 44.06 2.89
CA GLY A 250 -24.33 43.36 2.19
C GLY A 250 -24.07 41.85 2.09
N LYS A 251 -24.39 41.29 0.93
CA LYS A 251 -24.44 39.83 0.71
C LYS A 251 -23.05 39.23 0.46
N ASN A 252 -22.68 38.27 1.29
CA ASN A 252 -21.48 37.44 1.11
C ASN A 252 -21.86 35.98 0.91
N LEU A 253 -21.21 35.31 -0.03
CA LEU A 253 -21.38 33.88 -0.30
C LEU A 253 -20.20 33.11 0.29
N ILE A 254 -20.50 32.16 1.18
CA ILE A 254 -19.53 31.18 1.67
C ILE A 254 -19.84 29.86 0.96
N SER A 255 -18.84 29.30 0.28
CA SER A 255 -18.95 28.00 -0.38
C SER A 255 -17.83 27.09 0.08
N LEU A 256 -18.18 25.92 0.60
CA LEU A 256 -17.26 24.90 1.07
C LEU A 256 -17.41 23.67 0.20
N LEU A 257 -16.32 23.15 -0.32
CA LEU A 257 -16.27 21.87 -0.98
C LEU A 257 -15.62 20.88 -0.01
N SER A 258 -16.44 19.98 0.54
CA SER A 258 -15.94 18.88 1.36
C SER A 258 -15.70 17.66 0.49
N ALA A 259 -14.59 16.96 0.72
CA ALA A 259 -14.30 15.69 0.08
C ALA A 259 -14.12 14.58 1.11
N THR A 260 -14.79 13.44 0.88
CA THR A 260 -14.61 12.22 1.66
C THR A 260 -13.48 11.38 1.06
N VAL A 261 -12.70 10.72 1.93
CA VAL A 261 -11.77 9.65 1.56
C VAL A 261 -12.18 8.40 2.37
N GLY A 262 -13.47 8.06 2.31
CA GLY A 262 -14.11 7.07 3.19
C GLY A 262 -15.51 7.52 3.64
N LEU A 263 -16.05 6.90 4.69
CA LEU A 263 -17.50 6.95 4.98
C LEU A 263 -17.95 8.00 6.01
N HIS A 264 -17.06 8.71 6.72
CA HIS A 264 -17.47 9.64 7.79
C HIS A 264 -16.90 11.05 7.63
N VAL A 265 -17.78 12.05 7.57
CA VAL A 265 -17.45 13.49 7.50
C VAL A 265 -18.55 14.28 8.21
N PHE A 266 -18.19 14.98 9.28
CA PHE A 266 -19.08 15.90 9.99
C PHE A 266 -18.46 17.30 10.04
N LEU A 267 -19.13 18.26 9.40
CA LEU A 267 -18.67 19.63 9.25
C LEU A 267 -19.52 20.54 10.13
N SER A 268 -19.10 20.78 11.38
CA SER A 268 -19.78 21.71 12.31
C SER A 268 -18.95 21.93 13.59
N PRO A 269 -18.92 23.17 14.14
CA PRO A 269 -19.59 24.38 13.65
C PRO A 269 -18.87 25.06 12.47
N VAL A 270 -19.61 25.88 11.73
CA VAL A 270 -19.09 26.87 10.77
C VAL A 270 -19.32 28.27 11.31
N GLU A 271 -18.24 29.01 11.53
CA GLU A 271 -18.26 30.30 12.22
C GLU A 271 -17.52 31.38 11.42
N LEU A 272 -18.01 32.62 11.48
CA LEU A 272 -17.23 33.80 11.15
C LEU A 272 -16.79 34.48 12.45
N VAL A 273 -15.51 34.80 12.57
CA VAL A 273 -14.93 35.38 13.78
C VAL A 273 -14.26 36.71 13.46
N ALA A 274 -14.69 37.80 14.08
CA ALA A 274 -13.98 39.08 14.05
C ALA A 274 -13.13 39.23 15.30
N HIS A 275 -11.86 39.57 15.12
CA HIS A 275 -10.91 39.82 16.20
C HIS A 275 -10.83 41.33 16.48
N LYS A 276 -11.15 41.73 17.71
CA LYS A 276 -11.06 43.11 18.21
C LYS A 276 -9.95 43.21 19.26
N GLU A 277 -9.52 44.43 19.57
CA GLU A 277 -8.55 44.68 20.65
C GLU A 277 -9.03 44.13 22.02
N ASP A 278 -10.34 44.24 22.32
CA ASP A 278 -10.93 43.83 23.61
C ASP A 278 -11.75 42.51 23.55
N GLY A 279 -11.58 41.69 22.51
CA GLY A 279 -12.26 40.38 22.45
C GLY A 279 -12.52 39.86 21.04
N LYS A 280 -13.50 38.95 20.91
CA LYS A 280 -13.92 38.39 19.63
C LYS A 280 -15.43 38.42 19.45
N VAL A 281 -15.89 38.69 18.23
CA VAL A 281 -17.29 38.56 17.82
C VAL A 281 -17.41 37.30 16.98
N VAL A 282 -18.26 36.36 17.39
CA VAL A 282 -18.47 35.09 16.71
C VAL A 282 -19.88 35.06 16.13
N LYS A 283 -20.00 34.77 14.83
CA LYS A 283 -21.27 34.54 14.15
C LYS A 283 -21.31 33.10 13.66
N ASP A 284 -22.10 32.28 14.34
CA ASP A 284 -22.33 30.89 13.97
C ASP A 284 -23.28 30.80 12.75
N LEU A 285 -22.84 30.10 11.70
CA LEU A 285 -23.58 29.89 10.46
C LEU A 285 -24.24 28.51 10.39
N SER A 286 -24.03 27.64 11.37
CA SER A 286 -24.38 26.21 11.33
C SER A 286 -25.89 25.96 11.21
N SER A 287 -26.71 26.86 11.76
CA SER A 287 -28.19 26.78 11.74
C SER A 287 -28.85 27.67 10.68
N GLN A 288 -28.07 28.22 9.74
CA GLN A 288 -28.60 29.03 8.64
C GLN A 288 -29.14 28.18 7.49
N LYS A 289 -29.73 28.84 6.48
CA LYS A 289 -30.12 28.18 5.23
C LYS A 289 -28.89 27.86 4.38
N TRP A 290 -28.58 26.57 4.26
CA TRP A 290 -27.55 26.02 3.40
C TRP A 290 -28.15 25.49 2.09
N SER A 291 -27.37 25.57 1.02
CA SER A 291 -27.62 24.98 -0.28
C SER A 291 -26.55 23.93 -0.58
N TYR A 292 -26.96 22.81 -1.18
CA TYR A 292 -26.14 21.63 -1.38
C TYR A 292 -26.09 21.22 -2.85
N LYS A 293 -24.91 20.85 -3.33
CA LYS A 293 -24.74 20.19 -4.63
C LYS A 293 -23.83 18.97 -4.47
N VAL A 294 -24.33 17.81 -4.88
CA VAL A 294 -23.58 16.56 -4.86
C VAL A 294 -22.66 16.52 -6.09
N GLY A 295 -21.39 16.23 -5.86
CA GLY A 295 -20.40 15.96 -6.90
C GLY A 295 -19.85 17.17 -7.65
N LEU A 296 -19.00 16.83 -8.62
CA LEU A 296 -18.30 17.75 -9.49
C LEU A 296 -19.02 17.81 -10.84
N ASP A 297 -19.06 19.00 -11.45
CA ASP A 297 -19.62 19.21 -12.78
C ASP A 297 -18.84 18.40 -13.83
N GLY A 298 -17.52 18.26 -13.72
CA GLY A 298 -16.73 17.44 -14.64
C GLY A 298 -17.11 15.96 -14.64
N VAL A 299 -17.41 15.40 -13.45
CA VAL A 299 -17.87 14.01 -13.33
C VAL A 299 -19.29 13.87 -13.87
N ALA A 300 -20.19 14.80 -13.55
CA ALA A 300 -21.57 14.81 -14.05
C ALA A 300 -21.64 14.95 -15.58
N ASN A 301 -20.69 15.67 -16.18
CA ASN A 301 -20.55 15.81 -17.64
C ASN A 301 -19.67 14.70 -18.27
N LYS A 302 -19.28 13.67 -17.52
CA LYS A 302 -18.56 12.49 -18.00
C LYS A 302 -17.26 12.84 -18.74
N LEU A 303 -16.46 13.77 -18.21
CA LEU A 303 -15.19 14.18 -18.85
C LEU A 303 -14.14 13.07 -18.96
N TYR A 304 -14.31 11.98 -18.20
CA TYR A 304 -13.49 10.78 -18.28
C TYR A 304 -13.89 9.84 -19.43
N GLU A 305 -15.02 10.06 -20.11
CA GLU A 305 -15.43 9.26 -21.25
C GLU A 305 -14.65 9.65 -22.52
N THR A 306 -14.08 8.65 -23.21
CA THR A 306 -13.25 8.83 -24.41
C THR A 306 -14.09 9.01 -25.67
N ASP A 307 -15.23 8.35 -25.74
CA ASP A 307 -16.17 8.38 -26.87
C ASP A 307 -17.24 9.48 -26.74
N CYS A 308 -17.14 10.35 -25.74
CA CYS A 308 -18.13 11.38 -25.53
C CYS A 308 -17.80 12.61 -26.39
N PRO A 309 -18.63 12.95 -27.41
CA PRO A 309 -18.53 14.21 -28.13
C PRO A 309 -19.05 15.35 -27.24
N SER A 310 -18.48 15.49 -26.04
CA SER A 310 -18.81 16.61 -25.17
C SER A 310 -18.47 17.88 -25.96
N LYS A 311 -19.42 18.80 -26.07
CA LYS A 311 -19.19 20.13 -26.70
C LYS A 311 -18.16 20.98 -25.94
N LEU A 312 -17.54 20.43 -24.90
CA LEU A 312 -16.68 21.13 -23.98
C LEU A 312 -15.24 21.05 -24.49
N LYS A 313 -14.69 22.22 -24.81
CA LYS A 313 -13.36 22.35 -25.39
C LYS A 313 -12.28 22.08 -24.32
N TRP A 314 -11.30 21.27 -24.69
CA TRP A 314 -10.03 21.15 -23.98
C TRP A 314 -9.03 22.13 -24.58
N ALA A 315 -8.07 22.59 -23.78
CA ALA A 315 -6.98 23.44 -24.23
C ALA A 315 -5.67 22.64 -24.26
N SER A 316 -4.94 22.72 -25.37
CA SER A 316 -3.60 22.13 -25.54
C SER A 316 -2.47 23.11 -25.23
N ASP A 317 -2.78 24.40 -25.14
CA ASP A 317 -1.80 25.45 -24.89
C ASP A 317 -1.71 25.79 -23.39
N SER A 318 -0.52 26.18 -22.94
CA SER A 318 -0.27 26.72 -21.59
C SER A 318 -0.82 25.82 -20.47
N ILE A 319 -0.41 24.55 -20.46
CA ILE A 319 -0.84 23.57 -19.45
C ILE A 319 -0.51 24.11 -18.05
N PRO A 320 -1.50 24.35 -17.19
CA PRO A 320 -1.26 24.89 -15.87
C PRO A 320 -0.56 23.83 -15.03
N VAL A 321 0.28 24.29 -14.13
CA VAL A 321 0.85 23.48 -13.06
C VAL A 321 0.40 24.06 -11.73
N ASN A 322 0.19 23.19 -10.73
CA ASN A 322 -0.21 23.60 -9.37
C ASN A 322 -1.53 24.40 -9.33
N ARG A 323 -2.46 24.09 -10.25
CA ARG A 323 -3.81 24.66 -10.26
C ARG A 323 -4.81 23.65 -9.70
N ASN A 324 -5.51 24.01 -8.63
CA ASN A 324 -6.56 23.20 -8.00
C ASN A 324 -7.75 22.99 -8.94
N LEU A 325 -8.46 21.89 -8.72
CA LEU A 325 -9.66 21.48 -9.47
C LEU A 325 -9.47 21.58 -10.99
N THR A 326 -8.46 20.86 -11.50
CA THR A 326 -8.09 20.85 -12.93
C THR A 326 -8.30 19.47 -13.51
N TRP A 327 -8.84 19.40 -14.72
CA TRP A 327 -8.87 18.17 -15.51
C TRP A 327 -7.71 18.16 -16.48
N TYR A 328 -7.00 17.04 -16.55
CA TYR A 328 -5.96 16.76 -17.54
C TYR A 328 -6.34 15.54 -18.37
N LYS A 329 -5.92 15.55 -19.63
CA LYS A 329 -6.12 14.45 -20.58
C LYS A 329 -4.86 14.28 -21.43
N THR A 330 -4.46 13.06 -21.70
CA THR A 330 -3.33 12.74 -22.60
C THR A 330 -3.60 11.40 -23.29
N THR A 331 -2.90 11.15 -24.39
CA THR A 331 -2.83 9.83 -25.02
C THR A 331 -1.48 9.16 -24.76
N PHE A 332 -1.42 7.83 -24.90
CA PHE A 332 -0.21 7.03 -24.78
C PHE A 332 -0.37 5.65 -25.45
N LYS A 333 0.74 5.03 -25.84
CA LYS A 333 0.76 3.62 -26.28
C LYS A 333 0.89 2.66 -25.10
N ALA A 334 0.15 1.54 -25.16
CA ALA A 334 0.23 0.50 -24.16
C ALA A 334 1.67 -0.03 -24.03
N PRO A 335 2.21 -0.21 -22.80
CA PRO A 335 3.51 -0.81 -22.63
C PRO A 335 3.63 -2.19 -23.27
N LEU A 336 4.80 -2.55 -23.79
CA LEU A 336 5.00 -3.84 -24.44
C LEU A 336 4.94 -5.01 -23.44
N GLY A 337 4.76 -6.22 -23.97
CA GLY A 337 4.78 -7.48 -23.21
C GLY A 337 3.60 -7.67 -22.24
N ASN A 338 3.76 -8.62 -21.33
CA ASN A 338 2.69 -9.07 -20.42
C ASN A 338 2.86 -8.62 -18.97
N ALA A 339 3.97 -7.96 -18.63
CA ALA A 339 4.24 -7.49 -17.27
C ALA A 339 3.15 -6.53 -16.77
N PRO A 340 2.76 -6.56 -15.48
CA PRO A 340 1.77 -5.62 -14.95
C PRO A 340 2.15 -4.16 -15.19
N VAL A 341 1.15 -3.31 -15.42
CA VAL A 341 1.36 -1.88 -15.74
C VAL A 341 0.96 -1.04 -14.54
N VAL A 342 1.77 -0.02 -14.28
CA VAL A 342 1.45 1.04 -13.33
C VAL A 342 1.63 2.40 -13.98
N VAL A 343 0.89 3.38 -13.46
CA VAL A 343 1.15 4.80 -13.72
C VAL A 343 1.79 5.41 -12.48
N ASP A 344 2.97 5.99 -12.66
CA ASP A 344 3.65 6.81 -11.66
C ASP A 344 3.01 8.20 -11.69
N LEU A 345 2.25 8.53 -10.64
CA LEU A 345 1.58 9.83 -10.51
C LEU A 345 2.40 10.82 -9.67
N LEU A 346 3.69 10.57 -9.44
CA LEU A 346 4.56 11.49 -8.73
C LEU A 346 4.53 12.89 -9.38
N GLY A 347 4.42 13.93 -8.56
CA GLY A 347 4.31 15.31 -9.00
C GLY A 347 2.87 15.84 -9.06
N LEU A 348 1.88 14.94 -8.98
CA LEU A 348 0.49 15.30 -8.78
C LEU A 348 0.14 15.46 -7.29
N GLY A 349 -1.06 15.96 -7.02
CA GLY A 349 -1.55 16.26 -5.69
C GLY A 349 -2.45 15.16 -5.14
N LYS A 350 -3.76 15.34 -5.34
CA LYS A 350 -4.83 14.40 -4.98
C LYS A 350 -5.84 14.41 -6.11
N GLY A 351 -6.46 13.27 -6.40
CA GLY A 351 -7.41 13.23 -7.50
C GLY A 351 -8.00 11.87 -7.78
N HIS A 352 -8.46 11.72 -9.01
CA HIS A 352 -9.02 10.48 -9.54
C HIS A 352 -8.50 10.27 -10.97
N ALA A 353 -8.14 9.04 -11.30
CA ALA A 353 -7.61 8.67 -12.61
C ALA A 353 -8.52 7.70 -13.37
N TRP A 354 -8.57 7.85 -14.69
CA TRP A 354 -9.26 6.95 -15.60
C TRP A 354 -8.38 6.62 -16.81
N VAL A 355 -8.36 5.35 -17.22
CA VAL A 355 -7.75 4.90 -18.47
C VAL A 355 -8.84 4.31 -19.35
N ASN A 356 -8.97 4.82 -20.57
CA ASN A 356 -10.03 4.41 -21.51
C ASN A 356 -11.42 4.36 -20.85
N SER A 357 -11.74 5.41 -20.07
CA SER A 357 -13.01 5.54 -19.34
C SER A 357 -13.22 4.59 -18.16
N HIS A 358 -12.28 3.67 -17.91
CA HIS A 358 -12.27 2.84 -16.72
C HIS A 358 -11.56 3.55 -15.57
N SER A 359 -12.23 3.67 -14.43
CA SER A 359 -11.67 4.25 -13.22
C SER A 359 -10.52 3.39 -12.69
N LEU A 360 -9.35 4.00 -12.51
CA LEU A 360 -8.23 3.43 -11.75
C LEU A 360 -8.37 3.66 -10.23
N GLY A 361 -9.26 4.58 -9.85
CA GLY A 361 -9.51 4.96 -8.47
C GLY A 361 -8.88 6.30 -8.09
N ARG A 362 -8.89 6.57 -6.78
CA ARG A 362 -8.34 7.80 -6.19
C ARG A 362 -6.81 7.73 -6.18
N TYR A 363 -6.17 8.86 -6.42
CA TYR A 363 -4.75 9.04 -6.21
C TYR A 363 -4.46 10.13 -5.18
N TRP A 364 -3.40 9.98 -4.39
CA TRP A 364 -2.93 10.99 -3.45
C TRP A 364 -1.41 10.94 -3.18
N PRO A 365 -0.56 11.05 -4.20
CA PRO A 365 0.89 10.97 -4.06
C PRO A 365 1.50 12.15 -3.28
N SER A 366 0.78 13.26 -3.07
CA SER A 366 1.26 14.34 -2.19
C SER A 366 1.06 14.03 -0.70
N TYR A 367 0.37 12.94 -0.34
CA TYR A 367 0.22 12.51 1.05
C TYR A 367 1.43 11.65 1.43
N ILE A 368 2.33 12.23 2.22
CA ILE A 368 3.61 11.62 2.55
C ILE A 368 3.47 10.74 3.80
N ALA A 369 4.00 9.52 3.73
CA ALA A 369 4.05 8.58 4.84
C ALA A 369 4.90 9.15 5.99
N ASN A 370 4.45 8.94 7.23
CA ASN A 370 5.13 9.46 8.42
C ASN A 370 6.60 8.99 8.48
N GLU A 371 7.53 9.93 8.35
CA GLU A 371 8.98 9.70 8.39
C GLU A 371 9.45 8.95 9.63
N HIS A 372 8.80 9.17 10.77
CA HIS A 372 9.18 8.60 12.06
C HIS A 372 8.55 7.23 12.33
N ALA A 373 7.74 6.69 11.41
CA ALA A 373 7.10 5.39 11.59
C ALA A 373 8.06 4.22 11.32
N CYS A 374 9.11 4.44 10.52
CA CYS A 374 10.10 3.42 10.19
C CYS A 374 11.16 3.35 11.30
N LYS A 375 11.54 2.13 11.66
CA LYS A 375 12.64 1.89 12.60
C LYS A 375 13.97 1.91 11.86
N ALA A 376 15.03 2.28 12.57
CA ALA A 376 16.39 2.22 12.05
C ALA A 376 16.92 0.78 11.99
N GLU A 377 16.49 -0.07 12.92
CA GLU A 377 16.87 -1.48 12.91
C GLU A 377 16.14 -2.25 11.80
N ALA A 378 16.83 -3.23 11.21
CA ALA A 378 16.23 -4.14 10.26
C ALA A 378 15.05 -4.91 10.92
N CYS A 379 13.97 -5.10 10.16
CA CYS A 379 12.83 -5.89 10.60
C CYS A 379 13.25 -7.34 10.89
N ASP A 380 12.91 -7.81 12.09
CA ASP A 380 13.15 -9.18 12.52
C ASP A 380 11.83 -9.95 12.60
N TYR A 381 11.81 -11.17 12.06
CA TYR A 381 10.64 -12.04 12.12
C TYR A 381 10.34 -12.50 13.56
N ARG A 382 11.36 -12.56 14.42
CA ARG A 382 11.26 -13.13 15.76
C ARG A 382 10.46 -12.28 16.73
N GLY A 383 9.68 -12.94 17.58
CA GLY A 383 8.83 -12.31 18.58
C GLY A 383 7.51 -11.73 18.04
N PRO A 384 6.63 -11.24 18.93
CA PRO A 384 5.29 -10.80 18.56
C PRO A 384 5.27 -9.79 17.42
N TYR A 385 4.32 -9.94 16.50
CA TYR A 385 4.13 -9.02 15.39
C TYR A 385 3.11 -7.92 15.75
N SER A 386 3.36 -6.71 15.26
CA SER A 386 2.38 -5.63 15.20
C SER A 386 2.50 -4.92 13.86
N ASP A 387 1.44 -4.21 13.47
CA ASP A 387 1.39 -3.34 12.29
C ASP A 387 2.50 -2.29 12.24
N LYS A 388 3.12 -1.97 13.39
CA LYS A 388 4.24 -1.03 13.53
C LYS A 388 5.62 -1.68 13.53
N LYS A 389 5.72 -3.02 13.43
CA LYS A 389 7.00 -3.73 13.59
C LYS A 389 7.90 -3.56 12.37
N CYS A 390 7.34 -3.70 11.17
CA CYS A 390 8.08 -3.78 9.91
C CYS A 390 7.53 -2.80 8.87
N VAL A 391 7.39 -1.53 9.28
CA VAL A 391 6.96 -0.42 8.43
C VAL A 391 8.11 -0.04 7.48
N SER A 392 7.78 0.29 6.23
CA SER A 392 8.76 0.70 5.20
C SER A 392 8.24 1.90 4.41
N LYS A 393 9.11 2.50 3.57
CA LYS A 393 8.81 3.65 2.69
C LYS A 393 8.35 4.92 3.42
N CYS A 394 8.88 5.18 4.61
CA CYS A 394 8.61 6.42 5.34
C CYS A 394 9.25 7.62 4.64
N GLY A 395 8.58 8.78 4.66
CA GLY A 395 9.02 9.97 3.92
C GLY A 395 8.76 9.91 2.42
N GLU A 396 8.22 8.81 1.91
CA GLU A 396 7.76 8.68 0.52
C GLU A 396 6.24 8.94 0.44
N PRO A 397 5.69 9.21 -0.76
CA PRO A 397 4.25 9.13 -0.99
C PRO A 397 3.67 7.82 -0.45
N THR A 398 2.55 7.87 0.27
CA THR A 398 1.86 6.66 0.74
C THR A 398 1.55 5.68 -0.39
N GLN A 399 1.20 6.24 -1.55
CA GLN A 399 1.08 5.53 -2.79
C GLN A 399 1.53 6.43 -3.94
N ARG A 400 2.59 5.99 -4.63
CA ARG A 400 3.14 6.66 -5.82
C ARG A 400 2.68 6.01 -7.12
N TRP A 401 2.66 4.68 -7.15
CA TRP A 401 2.31 3.89 -8.32
C TRP A 401 0.87 3.38 -8.21
N TYR A 402 0.12 3.57 -9.28
CA TYR A 402 -1.28 3.19 -9.37
C TYR A 402 -1.43 2.13 -10.46
N HIS A 403 -2.03 0.99 -10.11
CA HIS A 403 -2.17 -0.14 -11.02
C HIS A 403 -3.09 0.21 -12.21
N VAL A 404 -2.65 -0.17 -13.40
CA VAL A 404 -3.39 -0.05 -14.65
C VAL A 404 -3.63 -1.47 -15.17
N PRO A 405 -4.84 -2.03 -14.99
CA PRO A 405 -5.15 -3.36 -15.50
C PRO A 405 -4.86 -3.45 -16.99
N ARG A 406 -4.12 -4.47 -17.41
CA ARG A 406 -3.82 -4.73 -18.83
C ARG A 406 -5.09 -4.82 -19.67
N SER A 407 -6.18 -5.34 -19.11
CA SER A 407 -7.50 -5.43 -19.76
C SER A 407 -8.19 -4.09 -20.00
N PHE A 408 -7.73 -3.00 -19.38
CA PHE A 408 -8.23 -1.64 -19.67
C PHE A 408 -7.49 -1.01 -20.86
N LEU A 409 -6.37 -1.60 -21.29
CA LEU A 409 -5.55 -1.09 -22.38
C LEU A 409 -5.99 -1.71 -23.73
N LYS A 410 -5.88 -0.89 -24.77
CA LYS A 410 -6.02 -1.28 -26.18
C LYS A 410 -4.61 -1.37 -26.77
N ASP A 411 -4.43 -2.23 -27.78
CA ASP A 411 -3.17 -2.33 -28.53
C ASP A 411 -2.85 -1.05 -29.32
N SER A 412 -3.88 -0.25 -29.60
CA SER A 412 -3.79 1.06 -30.25
C SER A 412 -3.43 2.17 -29.24
N GLU A 413 -3.73 3.41 -29.60
CA GLU A 413 -3.67 4.55 -28.68
C GLU A 413 -4.67 4.40 -27.53
N ASN A 414 -4.23 4.77 -26.32
CA ASN A 414 -4.98 4.78 -25.08
C ASN A 414 -5.13 6.21 -24.57
N THR A 415 -6.15 6.50 -23.79
CA THR A 415 -6.36 7.82 -23.17
C THR A 415 -6.31 7.72 -21.65
N LEU A 416 -5.52 8.60 -21.04
CA LEU A 416 -5.53 8.85 -19.59
C LEU A 416 -6.27 10.17 -19.33
N VAL A 417 -7.25 10.14 -18.44
CA VAL A 417 -7.92 11.34 -17.91
C VAL A 417 -7.68 11.41 -16.40
N LEU A 418 -7.33 12.60 -15.91
CA LEU A 418 -7.06 12.88 -14.51
C LEU A 418 -7.94 14.04 -14.05
N PHE A 419 -8.57 13.89 -12.89
CA PHE A 419 -9.07 15.03 -12.13
C PHE A 419 -8.08 15.33 -11.00
N GLU A 420 -7.45 16.50 -11.03
CA GLU A 420 -6.47 16.99 -10.06
C GLU A 420 -7.11 18.01 -9.11
N GLU A 421 -7.29 17.60 -7.86
CA GLU A 421 -7.97 18.36 -6.81
C GLU A 421 -7.07 19.42 -6.19
N PHE A 422 -5.80 19.08 -5.88
CA PHE A 422 -4.90 19.92 -5.06
C PHE A 422 -3.95 20.76 -5.90
N GLY A 423 -3.82 20.44 -7.18
CA GLY A 423 -2.85 21.03 -8.08
C GLY A 423 -1.55 20.25 -8.06
N GLY A 424 -1.00 20.03 -9.25
CA GLY A 424 0.27 19.34 -9.44
C GLY A 424 0.84 19.58 -10.83
N ASN A 425 1.92 18.86 -11.15
CA ASN A 425 2.60 18.92 -12.43
C ASN A 425 2.39 17.62 -13.22
N PRO A 426 1.56 17.62 -14.29
CA PRO A 426 1.25 16.42 -15.05
C PRO A 426 2.43 15.92 -15.91
N PHE A 427 3.42 16.76 -16.20
CA PHE A 427 4.59 16.38 -17.00
C PHE A 427 5.53 15.37 -16.33
N ARG A 428 5.31 15.05 -15.05
CA ARG A 428 6.06 14.03 -14.31
C ARG A 428 5.41 12.64 -14.37
N VAL A 429 4.20 12.54 -14.92
CA VAL A 429 3.46 11.29 -15.02
C VAL A 429 4.11 10.37 -16.03
N GLN A 430 4.27 9.09 -15.68
CA GLN A 430 4.89 8.09 -16.53
C GLN A 430 4.23 6.73 -16.41
N PHE A 431 4.09 6.01 -17.51
CA PHE A 431 3.69 4.60 -17.50
C PHE A 431 4.92 3.70 -17.38
N GLN A 432 4.82 2.68 -16.54
CA GLN A 432 5.90 1.75 -16.23
C GLN A 432 5.37 0.31 -16.19
N THR A 433 6.24 -0.66 -16.46
CA THR A 433 5.97 -2.08 -16.18
C THR A 433 6.60 -2.49 -14.85
N VAL A 434 5.96 -3.43 -14.15
CA VAL A 434 6.44 -4.00 -12.89
C VAL A 434 7.01 -5.38 -13.17
N GLU A 435 8.30 -5.55 -12.93
CA GLU A 435 9.06 -6.74 -13.31
C GLU A 435 10.05 -7.14 -12.21
N ILE A 436 10.50 -8.39 -12.18
CA ILE A 436 11.57 -8.80 -11.27
C ILE A 436 12.86 -8.08 -11.71
N GLY A 437 13.52 -7.34 -10.83
CA GLY A 437 14.87 -6.81 -11.11
C GLY A 437 15.95 -7.72 -10.54
N THR A 438 15.72 -8.20 -9.32
CA THR A 438 16.65 -9.10 -8.64
C THR A 438 15.88 -10.31 -8.10
N ALA A 439 16.41 -11.50 -8.33
CA ALA A 439 15.97 -12.74 -7.70
C ALA A 439 17.06 -13.21 -6.75
N CYS A 440 16.68 -13.60 -5.53
CA CYS A 440 17.62 -14.02 -4.50
C CYS A 440 17.26 -15.37 -3.90
N ILE A 441 18.29 -16.12 -3.49
CA ILE A 441 18.17 -17.29 -2.64
C ILE A 441 18.91 -17.01 -1.34
N ASN A 442 18.35 -17.45 -0.21
CA ASN A 442 19.06 -17.54 1.06
C ASN A 442 18.56 -18.79 1.79
N ALA A 443 19.17 -19.93 1.49
CA ALA A 443 18.64 -21.24 1.85
C ALA A 443 19.72 -22.11 2.47
N HIS A 444 19.31 -22.98 3.40
CA HIS A 444 20.21 -23.93 4.05
C HIS A 444 20.67 -25.04 3.10
N GLU A 445 21.81 -25.64 3.43
CA GLU A 445 22.34 -26.84 2.78
C GLU A 445 21.32 -28.00 2.78
N GLY A 446 21.45 -28.89 1.79
CA GLY A 446 20.66 -30.12 1.67
C GLY A 446 19.30 -29.91 1.02
N LYS A 447 19.07 -28.73 0.44
CA LYS A 447 17.82 -28.41 -0.26
C LYS A 447 18.10 -28.06 -1.72
N LYS A 448 17.19 -28.52 -2.58
CA LYS A 448 17.09 -28.09 -3.96
C LYS A 448 16.30 -26.79 -4.03
N VAL A 449 16.85 -25.79 -4.69
CA VAL A 449 16.25 -24.46 -4.86
C VAL A 449 16.11 -24.13 -6.34
N GLU A 450 15.25 -23.16 -6.63
CA GLU A 450 15.04 -22.64 -7.98
C GLU A 450 15.15 -21.11 -7.97
N LEU A 451 15.97 -20.60 -8.89
CA LEU A 451 16.11 -19.19 -9.19
C LEU A 451 15.44 -18.92 -10.54
N SER A 452 14.51 -17.97 -10.60
CA SER A 452 13.72 -17.67 -11.81
C SER A 452 13.44 -16.18 -11.98
N CYS A 453 13.49 -15.71 -13.22
CA CYS A 453 13.28 -14.33 -13.62
C CYS A 453 11.91 -14.07 -14.29
N ASN A 454 10.96 -15.01 -14.16
CA ASN A 454 9.61 -15.02 -14.76
C ASN A 454 9.65 -14.75 -16.28
N ASP A 455 9.91 -15.81 -17.06
CA ASP A 455 9.93 -15.82 -18.53
C ASP A 455 10.95 -14.85 -19.16
N ARG A 456 12.01 -14.52 -18.40
CA ARG A 456 13.14 -13.72 -18.86
C ARG A 456 14.44 -14.35 -18.43
N PRO A 457 15.52 -14.20 -19.21
CA PRO A 457 16.79 -14.80 -18.87
C PRO A 457 17.41 -14.13 -17.64
N ILE A 458 18.04 -14.94 -16.80
CA ILE A 458 18.99 -14.47 -15.78
C ILE A 458 20.16 -13.83 -16.52
N SER A 459 20.34 -12.53 -16.31
CA SER A 459 21.34 -11.74 -17.04
C SER A 459 22.75 -11.86 -16.44
N ARG A 460 22.85 -11.95 -15.11
CA ARG A 460 24.12 -12.12 -14.37
C ARG A 460 23.87 -12.52 -12.92
N ILE A 461 24.93 -13.01 -12.26
CA ILE A 461 24.98 -13.24 -10.81
C ILE A 461 25.80 -12.11 -10.17
N ASN A 462 25.17 -11.28 -9.35
CA ASN A 462 25.87 -10.18 -8.66
C ASN A 462 26.64 -10.67 -7.42
N PHE A 463 26.11 -11.70 -6.77
CA PHE A 463 26.64 -12.21 -5.51
C PHE A 463 26.29 -13.68 -5.34
N ALA A 464 27.23 -14.47 -4.86
CA ALA A 464 26.98 -15.81 -4.35
C ALA A 464 27.99 -16.15 -3.26
N SER A 465 27.54 -16.73 -2.15
CA SER A 465 28.40 -17.14 -1.03
C SER A 465 27.80 -18.32 -0.31
N PHE A 466 28.58 -19.40 -0.16
CA PHE A 466 28.22 -20.58 0.63
C PHE A 466 28.98 -20.58 1.96
N GLY A 467 28.27 -20.80 3.06
CA GLY A 467 28.81 -20.69 4.42
C GLY A 467 27.79 -20.03 5.34
N ASP A 468 28.15 -18.94 6.01
CA ASP A 468 27.21 -18.14 6.81
C ASP A 468 27.06 -16.69 6.31
N PRO A 469 26.49 -16.49 5.11
CA PRO A 469 26.31 -15.15 4.55
C PRO A 469 25.34 -14.29 5.37
N GLN A 470 25.62 -12.99 5.40
CA GLN A 470 24.87 -12.00 6.18
C GLN A 470 24.10 -11.03 5.26
N GLY A 471 23.10 -10.35 5.81
CA GLY A 471 22.32 -9.34 5.10
C GLY A 471 21.01 -9.86 4.49
N VAL A 472 20.46 -9.08 3.58
CA VAL A 472 19.18 -9.33 2.91
C VAL A 472 19.35 -9.21 1.40
N CYS A 473 18.37 -9.70 0.63
CA CYS A 473 18.39 -9.63 -0.83
C CYS A 473 18.67 -8.21 -1.35
N GLY A 474 19.72 -8.07 -2.15
CA GLY A 474 20.23 -6.80 -2.69
C GLY A 474 21.33 -6.14 -1.84
N ALA A 475 21.67 -6.75 -0.70
CA ALA A 475 22.69 -6.27 0.23
C ALA A 475 23.37 -7.43 0.99
N PHE A 476 23.47 -8.62 0.37
CA PHE A 476 24.21 -9.73 0.98
C PHE A 476 25.70 -9.42 1.12
N LYS A 477 26.30 -10.01 2.15
CA LYS A 477 27.72 -9.90 2.47
C LYS A 477 28.28 -11.26 2.83
N LYS A 478 29.51 -11.50 2.40
CA LYS A 478 30.33 -12.60 2.87
C LYS A 478 30.60 -12.44 4.37
N SER A 479 30.78 -13.55 5.07
CA SER A 479 31.24 -13.58 6.46
C SER A 479 32.62 -14.24 6.52
N GLU A 480 33.21 -14.25 7.71
CA GLU A 480 34.47 -14.98 7.96
C GLU A 480 34.32 -16.49 7.76
N CYS A 481 33.08 -17.00 7.74
CA CYS A 481 32.80 -18.39 7.47
C CYS A 481 32.20 -18.56 6.07
N GLU A 482 33.07 -18.53 5.07
CA GLU A 482 32.73 -18.83 3.67
C GLU A 482 33.55 -19.98 3.13
N SER A 483 33.04 -20.65 2.10
CA SER A 483 33.84 -21.60 1.33
C SER A 483 34.81 -20.87 0.41
N GLU A 484 35.97 -21.49 0.16
CA GLU A 484 37.00 -20.98 -0.76
C GLU A 484 36.58 -21.09 -2.25
N VAL A 485 35.54 -21.87 -2.54
CA VAL A 485 35.04 -22.07 -3.91
C VAL A 485 34.26 -20.84 -4.38
N ASP A 486 34.56 -20.39 -5.60
CA ASP A 486 33.84 -19.28 -6.21
C ASP A 486 32.45 -19.71 -6.68
N ALA A 487 31.47 -19.56 -5.79
CA ALA A 487 30.06 -19.85 -6.07
C ALA A 487 29.48 -18.96 -7.20
N VAL A 488 30.03 -17.77 -7.46
CA VAL A 488 29.55 -16.88 -8.52
C VAL A 488 29.85 -17.52 -9.87
N SER A 489 31.10 -17.88 -10.14
CA SER A 489 31.51 -18.52 -11.40
C SER A 489 30.72 -19.80 -11.71
N ILE A 490 30.42 -20.60 -10.69
CA ILE A 490 29.61 -21.82 -10.84
C ILE A 490 28.20 -21.47 -11.33
N LEU A 491 27.54 -20.54 -10.64
CA LEU A 491 26.16 -20.16 -10.94
C LEU A 491 26.05 -19.34 -12.23
N GLU A 492 27.07 -18.56 -12.59
CA GLU A 492 27.12 -17.87 -13.87
C GLU A 492 27.09 -18.87 -15.03
N LYS A 493 27.96 -19.89 -14.98
CA LYS A 493 28.03 -20.94 -16.00
C LYS A 493 26.73 -21.74 -16.10
N GLU A 494 26.06 -21.96 -14.99
CA GLU A 494 24.86 -22.81 -14.95
C GLU A 494 23.56 -22.07 -15.21
N CYS A 495 23.43 -20.81 -14.77
CA CYS A 495 22.14 -20.11 -14.70
C CYS A 495 22.02 -18.95 -15.70
N VAL A 496 23.11 -18.28 -16.06
CA VAL A 496 23.04 -17.09 -16.94
C VAL A 496 22.56 -17.49 -18.34
N GLY A 497 21.65 -16.70 -18.89
CA GLY A 497 20.98 -16.95 -20.16
C GLY A 497 19.76 -17.87 -20.09
N LYS A 498 19.49 -18.51 -18.94
CA LYS A 498 18.29 -19.34 -18.73
C LYS A 498 17.18 -18.55 -18.02
N GLU A 499 15.93 -18.90 -18.30
CA GLU A 499 14.77 -18.28 -17.64
C GLU A 499 14.62 -18.73 -16.18
N SER A 500 14.95 -19.99 -15.92
CA SER A 500 15.07 -20.54 -14.57
C SER A 500 16.28 -21.48 -14.44
N CYS A 501 16.76 -21.62 -13.21
CA CYS A 501 17.91 -22.43 -12.85
C CYS A 501 17.64 -23.13 -11.53
N SER A 502 17.63 -24.47 -11.53
CA SER A 502 17.51 -25.26 -10.31
C SER A 502 18.80 -25.97 -9.97
N PHE A 503 19.18 -25.94 -8.69
CA PHE A 503 20.38 -26.60 -8.20
C PHE A 503 20.23 -27.02 -6.74
N GLU A 504 21.04 -27.99 -6.32
CA GLU A 504 21.13 -28.44 -4.94
C GLU A 504 22.22 -27.68 -4.20
N ILE A 505 21.92 -27.24 -2.98
CA ILE A 505 22.89 -26.59 -2.10
C ILE A 505 23.63 -27.67 -1.33
N SER A 506 24.92 -27.86 -1.64
CA SER A 506 25.76 -28.91 -1.05
C SER A 506 27.22 -28.48 -1.00
N GLU A 507 27.97 -29.03 -0.03
CA GLU A 507 29.43 -28.90 0.01
C GLU A 507 30.14 -29.50 -1.21
N GLU A 508 29.57 -30.54 -1.84
CA GLU A 508 30.14 -31.14 -3.06
C GLU A 508 30.23 -30.10 -4.18
N LYS A 509 29.21 -29.26 -4.30
CA LYS A 509 29.11 -28.25 -5.34
C LYS A 509 29.79 -26.94 -4.98
N PHE A 510 29.53 -26.43 -3.78
CA PHE A 510 29.96 -25.09 -3.37
C PHE A 510 31.16 -25.08 -2.42
N GLY A 511 31.81 -26.22 -2.25
CA GLY A 511 32.97 -26.40 -1.38
C GLY A 511 32.59 -26.50 0.10
N LYS A 512 33.56 -26.97 0.90
CA LYS A 512 33.37 -27.08 2.36
C LYS A 512 33.39 -25.71 3.02
N ALA A 513 32.53 -25.54 4.03
CA ALA A 513 32.52 -24.36 4.89
C ALA A 513 32.45 -24.82 6.36
N TYR A 514 33.31 -24.29 7.22
CA TYR A 514 33.41 -24.72 8.61
C TYR A 514 32.53 -23.88 9.56
N CYS A 515 31.24 -23.73 9.23
CA CYS A 515 30.24 -23.04 10.06
C CYS A 515 29.30 -24.03 10.76
N ALA A 516 28.75 -23.59 11.89
CA ALA A 516 27.66 -24.29 12.57
C ALA A 516 26.38 -24.34 11.72
N VAL A 517 26.12 -23.30 10.93
CA VAL A 517 24.98 -23.21 10.01
C VAL A 517 25.50 -22.89 8.61
N LYS A 518 25.21 -23.77 7.65
CA LYS A 518 25.60 -23.62 6.25
C LYS A 518 24.40 -23.22 5.41
N ARG A 519 24.54 -22.10 4.69
CA ARG A 519 23.56 -21.54 3.77
C ARG A 519 24.26 -21.06 2.51
N LEU A 520 23.52 -21.06 1.41
CA LEU A 520 23.89 -20.37 0.19
C LEU A 520 23.02 -19.12 0.06
N ALA A 521 23.68 -17.96 -0.05
CA ALA A 521 23.04 -16.72 -0.48
C ALA A 521 23.43 -16.44 -1.93
N VAL A 522 22.46 -16.10 -2.76
CA VAL A 522 22.63 -15.76 -4.18
C VAL A 522 21.84 -14.51 -4.51
N GLU A 523 22.40 -13.61 -5.32
CA GLU A 523 21.70 -12.49 -5.96
C GLU A 523 21.90 -12.55 -7.47
N ALA A 524 20.81 -12.67 -8.20
CA ALA A 524 20.79 -12.71 -9.64
C ALA A 524 19.96 -11.57 -10.23
N VAL A 525 20.37 -11.06 -11.38
CA VAL A 525 19.70 -9.94 -12.06
C VAL A 525 18.85 -10.43 -13.22
N CYS A 526 17.65 -9.87 -13.30
CA CYS A 526 16.70 -9.94 -14.41
C CYS A 526 16.50 -8.52 -15.02
#